data_AF-A0A7W9GS21-F1
#
_entry.id   AF-A0A7W9GS21-F1
#
_cell.length_a   1.000
_cell.length_b   1.000
_cell.length_c   1.000
_cell.angle_alpha   90.00
_cell.angle_beta   90.00
_cell.angle_gamma   90.00
#
_symmetry.space_group_name_H-M   'P 1'
#
loop_
_entity.id
_entity.type
_entity.pdbx_description
1 polymer ?
#
loop_
_entity_poly.entity_id
_entity_poly.type
_entity_poly.pdbx_seq_one_letter_code
_entity_poly.pdbx_strand_id
1 'polypeptide(L)'
;MSAPPDVPAAPAPPAPPVPPSPPSVRPPVQPPVMPSVPPVVPSGKGDALRMPGLALSIVAVLLLGFLGQLALLSQLGHERAQEVAFDDFRVQLADGTAPIGQLNRDEELWPLGTSIAVLEIPALDLHEVVFEGTTSGVLQDGPGHRRDTVLPGQEGTSVIMGRQATYGGPFGRLDLLQPGEPFTVTTGQGAHTYHVTGVRREGDPQPAPLADGEGRLTLVTAGGDPFRPDDVLRVDAELVSDAVPTPSRPFRSADLPEEEQAMQGDPSGWVAVMLWAQATAFAALGVAWATVRWGKAQAWTIGVPLLGGLGIALADATAVLLPNLM
;
A
#
# COMPACT_ATOMS: atom_id res chain seq x y z
N MET A 1 25.79 70.69 -100.71
CA MET A 1 27.00 71.39 -101.20
C MET A 1 28.14 71.05 -100.27
N SER A 2 29.23 70.55 -100.86
CA SER A 2 30.38 69.88 -100.24
C SER A 2 31.12 70.74 -99.21
N ALA A 3 31.52 70.10 -98.11
CA ALA A 3 32.57 70.58 -97.21
C ALA A 3 33.95 70.26 -97.80
N PRO A 4 34.95 71.15 -97.70
CA PRO A 4 36.35 70.83 -97.99
C PRO A 4 37.09 70.31 -96.73
N PRO A 5 38.18 69.52 -96.91
CA PRO A 5 38.77 68.71 -95.85
C PRO A 5 40.07 69.26 -95.23
N ASP A 6 40.38 68.66 -94.07
CA ASP A 6 41.66 68.33 -93.44
C ASP A 6 42.77 69.37 -93.21
N VAL A 7 43.10 69.55 -91.92
CA VAL A 7 44.48 69.66 -91.44
C VAL A 7 44.62 68.81 -90.16
N PRO A 8 45.46 67.76 -90.11
CA PRO A 8 45.70 66.99 -88.90
C PRO A 8 46.76 67.67 -88.02
N ALA A 9 46.44 67.88 -86.75
CA ALA A 9 47.36 68.41 -85.74
C ALA A 9 48.17 67.29 -85.07
N ALA A 10 49.44 67.58 -84.83
CA ALA A 10 50.50 66.69 -84.38
C ALA A 10 50.26 65.99 -83.02
N PRO A 11 50.85 64.79 -82.80
CA PRO A 11 50.70 64.04 -81.56
C PRO A 11 51.42 64.70 -80.37
N ALA A 12 50.73 64.73 -79.23
CA ALA A 12 51.25 65.26 -77.96
C ALA A 12 52.37 64.37 -77.38
N PRO A 13 53.41 64.97 -76.74
CA PRO A 13 54.53 64.23 -76.16
C PRO A 13 54.13 63.42 -74.91
N PRO A 14 54.83 62.30 -74.62
CA PRO A 14 54.52 61.44 -73.48
C PRO A 14 54.78 62.12 -72.14
N ALA A 15 53.89 61.90 -71.18
CA ALA A 15 53.98 62.43 -69.83
C ALA A 15 55.16 61.81 -69.05
N PRO A 16 55.79 62.57 -68.13
CA PRO A 16 56.98 62.13 -67.40
C PRO A 16 56.70 60.98 -66.40
N PRO A 17 57.71 60.17 -66.06
CA PRO A 17 57.56 59.04 -65.14
C PRO A 17 57.19 59.49 -63.73
N VAL A 18 56.21 58.77 -63.16
CA VAL A 18 55.69 58.93 -61.80
C VAL A 18 56.83 58.76 -60.77
N PRO A 19 56.94 59.62 -59.74
CA PRO A 19 57.94 59.46 -58.68
C PRO A 19 57.69 58.15 -57.90
N PRO A 20 58.74 57.45 -57.45
CA PRO A 20 58.57 56.22 -56.67
C PRO A 20 57.87 56.53 -55.35
N SER A 21 56.80 55.79 -55.08
CA SER A 21 56.11 55.82 -53.80
C SER A 21 57.07 55.41 -52.67
N PRO A 22 57.00 56.03 -51.48
CA PRO A 22 57.82 55.63 -50.34
C PRO A 22 57.54 54.16 -49.98
N PRO A 23 58.52 53.42 -49.45
CA PRO A 23 58.32 52.05 -49.04
C PRO A 23 57.19 52.00 -48.02
N SER A 24 56.11 51.30 -48.37
CA SER A 24 55.04 51.00 -47.43
C SER A 24 55.64 50.14 -46.31
N VAL A 25 55.88 50.76 -45.16
CA VAL A 25 56.16 50.03 -43.92
C VAL A 25 54.94 49.16 -43.70
N ARG A 26 55.07 47.86 -43.97
CA ARG A 26 54.04 46.90 -43.61
C ARG A 26 53.84 47.05 -42.10
N PRO A 27 52.62 47.34 -41.63
CA PRO A 27 52.35 47.22 -40.20
C PRO A 27 52.74 45.79 -39.78
N PRO A 28 53.31 45.60 -38.57
CA PRO A 28 53.61 44.26 -38.09
C PRO A 28 52.35 43.42 -38.25
N VAL A 29 52.48 42.26 -38.88
CA VAL A 29 51.42 41.26 -38.99
C VAL A 29 51.01 40.95 -37.56
N GLN A 30 49.86 41.50 -37.12
CA GLN A 30 49.26 41.07 -35.87
C GLN A 30 48.99 39.58 -36.06
N PRO A 31 49.49 38.71 -35.16
CA PRO A 31 49.12 37.31 -35.22
C PRO A 31 47.58 37.22 -35.21
N PRO A 32 46.98 36.27 -35.93
CA PRO A 32 45.52 36.15 -35.97
C PRO A 32 45.02 36.12 -34.53
N VAL A 33 44.16 37.07 -34.17
CA VAL A 33 43.44 37.03 -32.90
C VAL A 33 42.58 35.77 -33.00
N MET A 34 43.08 34.68 -32.42
CA MET A 34 42.25 33.49 -32.25
C MET A 34 41.02 33.96 -31.47
N PRO A 35 39.79 33.65 -31.93
CA PRO A 35 38.63 33.87 -31.11
C PRO A 35 38.94 33.22 -29.76
N SER A 36 38.95 34.02 -28.69
CA SER A 36 39.19 33.50 -27.36
C SER A 36 38.17 32.41 -27.14
N VAL A 37 38.61 31.15 -27.16
CA VAL A 37 37.77 30.02 -26.81
C VAL A 37 37.22 30.36 -25.44
N PRO A 38 35.89 30.55 -25.29
CA PRO A 38 35.35 30.86 -23.98
C PRO A 38 35.84 29.75 -23.04
N PRO A 39 36.28 30.09 -21.81
CA PRO A 39 36.74 29.07 -20.88
C PRO A 39 35.66 28.00 -20.80
N VAL A 40 36.01 26.76 -21.12
CA VAL A 40 35.14 25.61 -20.86
C VAL A 40 34.98 25.57 -19.35
N VAL A 41 33.91 26.17 -18.86
CA VAL A 41 33.54 26.11 -17.45
C VAL A 41 33.26 24.63 -17.20
N PRO A 42 34.03 23.91 -16.36
CA PRO A 42 33.68 22.55 -16.02
C PRO A 42 32.31 22.61 -15.33
N SER A 43 31.26 22.20 -16.05
CA SER A 43 29.95 21.92 -15.47
C SER A 43 30.10 20.64 -14.63
N GLY A 44 30.75 20.77 -13.48
CA GLY A 44 31.27 19.63 -12.72
C GLY A 44 31.11 19.77 -11.21
N LYS A 45 30.18 20.61 -10.76
CA LYS A 45 29.78 20.69 -9.34
C LYS A 45 28.27 20.64 -9.10
N GLY A 46 27.45 20.77 -10.15
CA GLY A 46 25.99 20.67 -10.07
C GLY A 46 25.47 19.23 -10.00
N ASP A 47 26.24 18.24 -10.46
CA ASP A 47 25.80 16.83 -10.48
C ASP A 47 26.07 16.08 -9.17
N ALA A 48 27.04 16.55 -8.36
CA ALA A 48 27.36 15.91 -7.07
C ALA A 48 26.24 16.05 -6.03
N LEU A 49 25.42 17.10 -6.12
CA LEU A 49 24.23 17.30 -5.26
C LEU A 49 22.91 16.78 -5.89
N ARG A 50 22.91 16.42 -7.17
CA ARG A 50 21.71 15.89 -7.84
C ARG A 50 21.40 14.45 -7.42
N MET A 51 22.43 13.63 -7.18
CA MET A 51 22.26 12.25 -6.76
C MET A 51 21.61 12.10 -5.36
N PRO A 52 22.03 12.82 -4.30
CA PRO A 52 21.35 12.76 -3.01
C PRO A 52 19.94 13.38 -3.06
N GLY A 53 19.75 14.47 -3.83
CA GLY A 53 18.43 15.09 -4.00
C GLY A 53 17.43 14.20 -4.74
N LEU A 54 17.90 13.44 -5.73
CA LEU A 54 17.08 12.48 -6.49
C LEU A 54 16.76 11.22 -5.67
N ALA A 55 17.71 10.75 -4.85
CA ALA A 55 17.43 9.65 -3.92
C ALA A 55 16.37 10.05 -2.87
N LEU A 56 16.49 11.25 -2.30
CA LEU A 56 15.51 11.75 -1.33
C LEU A 56 14.12 11.96 -1.95
N SER A 57 14.04 12.43 -3.21
CA SER A 57 12.77 12.58 -3.89
C SER A 57 12.12 11.23 -4.26
N ILE A 58 12.90 10.20 -4.61
CA ILE A 58 12.38 8.84 -4.80
C ILE A 58 11.80 8.31 -3.49
N VAL A 59 12.54 8.43 -2.38
CA VAL A 59 12.04 8.01 -1.07
C VAL A 59 10.78 8.77 -0.70
N ALA A 60 10.73 10.08 -0.91
CA ALA A 60 9.54 10.89 -0.65
C ALA A 60 8.34 10.44 -1.51
N VAL A 61 8.52 10.14 -2.79
CA VAL A 61 7.45 9.64 -3.67
C VAL A 61 6.99 8.24 -3.25
N LEU A 62 7.90 7.35 -2.86
CA LEU A 62 7.55 6.02 -2.35
C LEU A 62 6.76 6.12 -1.05
N LEU A 63 7.19 6.98 -0.11
CA LEU A 63 6.47 7.21 1.14
C LEU A 63 5.09 7.85 0.89
N LEU A 64 4.99 8.84 0.01
CA LEU A 64 3.70 9.43 -0.36
C LEU A 64 2.79 8.42 -1.06
N GLY A 65 3.35 7.57 -1.92
CA GLY A 65 2.62 6.47 -2.57
C GLY A 65 2.12 5.44 -1.57
N PHE A 66 2.96 5.06 -0.60
CA PHE A 66 2.61 4.16 0.50
C PHE A 66 1.49 4.74 1.38
N LEU A 67 1.59 6.02 1.76
CA LEU A 67 0.53 6.71 2.50
C LEU A 67 -0.77 6.78 1.69
N GLY A 68 -0.69 7.05 0.38
CA GLY A 68 -1.82 7.02 -0.52
C GLY A 68 -2.47 5.64 -0.65
N GLN A 69 -1.66 4.57 -0.69
CA GLN A 69 -2.13 3.19 -0.66
C GLN A 69 -2.93 2.92 0.61
N LEU A 70 -2.32 3.19 1.77
CA LEU A 70 -2.95 2.92 3.07
C LEU A 70 -4.26 3.68 3.25
N ALA A 71 -4.34 4.93 2.77
CA ALA A 71 -5.50 5.78 2.99
C ALA A 71 -6.63 5.59 1.96
N LEU A 72 -6.31 5.26 0.70
CA LEU A 72 -7.32 5.19 -0.38
C LEU A 72 -7.47 3.81 -0.98
N LEU A 73 -6.37 3.19 -1.41
CA LEU A 73 -6.42 1.95 -2.19
C LEU A 73 -6.68 0.72 -1.32
N SER A 74 -6.25 0.75 -0.05
CA SER A 74 -6.50 -0.33 0.91
C SER A 74 -8.00 -0.55 1.14
N GLN A 75 -8.81 0.52 1.13
CA GLN A 75 -10.26 0.42 1.29
C GLN A 75 -10.90 -0.32 0.12
N LEU A 76 -10.46 -0.06 -1.11
CA LEU A 76 -10.95 -0.77 -2.30
C LEU A 76 -10.54 -2.25 -2.30
N GLY A 77 -9.34 -2.55 -1.77
CA GLY A 77 -8.89 -3.93 -1.57
C GLY A 77 -9.80 -4.68 -0.60
N HIS A 78 -10.05 -4.08 0.57
CA HIS A 78 -10.96 -4.60 1.59
C HIS A 78 -12.38 -4.81 1.06
N GLU A 79 -13.00 -3.79 0.45
CA GLU A 79 -14.37 -3.90 -0.10
C GLU A 79 -14.49 -5.05 -1.11
N ARG A 80 -13.49 -5.20 -2.00
CA ARG A 80 -13.44 -6.31 -2.95
C ARG A 80 -13.29 -7.66 -2.24
N ALA A 81 -12.42 -7.75 -1.24
CA ALA A 81 -12.20 -8.98 -0.49
C ALA A 81 -13.50 -9.41 0.21
N GLN A 82 -14.20 -8.46 0.83
CA GLN A 82 -15.49 -8.67 1.48
C GLN A 82 -16.59 -9.11 0.52
N GLU A 83 -16.71 -8.48 -0.66
CA GLU A 83 -17.70 -8.87 -1.67
C GLU A 83 -17.47 -10.31 -2.15
N VAL A 84 -16.23 -10.67 -2.49
CA VAL A 84 -15.87 -12.02 -2.93
C VAL A 84 -16.09 -13.04 -1.81
N ALA A 85 -15.68 -12.72 -0.58
CA ALA A 85 -15.82 -13.60 0.57
C ALA A 85 -17.29 -13.82 0.94
N PHE A 86 -18.13 -12.79 0.83
CA PHE A 86 -19.55 -12.91 1.14
C PHE A 86 -20.27 -13.81 0.12
N ASP A 87 -19.96 -13.65 -1.16
CA ASP A 87 -20.51 -14.50 -2.20
C ASP A 87 -20.10 -15.97 -2.04
N ASP A 88 -18.82 -16.23 -1.72
CA ASP A 88 -18.33 -17.58 -1.47
C ASP A 88 -18.98 -18.18 -0.21
N PHE A 89 -18.98 -17.44 0.90
CA PHE A 89 -19.55 -17.91 2.16
C PHE A 89 -21.06 -18.18 2.06
N ARG A 90 -21.81 -17.35 1.32
CA ARG A 90 -23.23 -17.58 1.05
C ARG A 90 -23.47 -18.89 0.32
N VAL A 91 -22.60 -19.28 -0.61
CA VAL A 91 -22.65 -20.59 -1.28
C VAL A 91 -22.32 -21.71 -0.29
N GLN A 92 -21.29 -21.55 0.53
CA GLN A 92 -20.94 -22.55 1.55
C GLN A 92 -22.08 -22.80 2.56
N LEU A 93 -22.79 -21.75 2.98
CA LEU A 93 -23.98 -21.85 3.81
C LEU A 93 -25.10 -22.61 3.10
N ALA A 94 -25.34 -22.33 1.82
CA ALA A 94 -26.37 -23.02 1.03
C ALA A 94 -26.05 -24.51 0.82
N ASP A 95 -24.78 -24.85 0.66
CA ASP A 95 -24.31 -26.22 0.43
C ASP A 95 -24.05 -26.99 1.74
N GLY A 96 -24.13 -26.34 2.90
CA GLY A 96 -23.82 -26.96 4.19
C GLY A 96 -22.35 -27.37 4.34
N THR A 97 -21.45 -26.62 3.71
CA THR A 97 -20.00 -26.85 3.73
C THR A 97 -19.25 -25.81 4.57
N ALA A 98 -19.94 -24.80 5.08
CA ALA A 98 -19.36 -23.77 5.94
C ALA A 98 -18.69 -24.35 7.19
N PRO A 99 -17.60 -23.75 7.70
CA PRO A 99 -16.93 -24.18 8.91
C PRO A 99 -17.87 -24.22 10.13
N ILE A 100 -17.83 -25.32 10.88
CA ILE A 100 -18.60 -25.52 12.13
C ILE A 100 -17.71 -25.87 13.32
N GLY A 101 -16.38 -25.90 13.15
CA GLY A 101 -15.39 -26.14 14.19
C GLY A 101 -13.98 -25.87 13.67
N GLN A 102 -12.96 -26.14 14.50
CA GLN A 102 -11.55 -25.88 14.16
C GLN A 102 -11.03 -26.74 13.00
N LEU A 103 -11.56 -27.95 12.85
CA LEU A 103 -11.11 -28.91 11.84
C LEU A 103 -12.07 -28.95 10.66
N ASN A 104 -11.51 -29.15 9.48
CA ASN A 104 -12.23 -29.46 8.26
C ASN A 104 -12.59 -30.97 8.21
N ARG A 105 -13.15 -31.42 7.08
CA ARG A 105 -13.55 -32.83 6.89
C ARG A 105 -12.38 -33.81 6.85
N ASP A 106 -11.17 -33.33 6.55
CA ASP A 106 -9.94 -34.12 6.45
C ASP A 106 -9.14 -34.12 7.77
N GLU A 107 -9.75 -33.64 8.86
CA GLU A 107 -9.13 -33.51 10.20
C GLU A 107 -7.93 -32.54 10.25
N GLU A 108 -7.86 -31.62 9.28
CA GLU A 108 -6.87 -30.54 9.24
C GLU A 108 -7.48 -29.23 9.73
N LEU A 109 -6.64 -28.33 10.25
CA LEU A 109 -7.09 -26.98 10.58
C LEU A 109 -7.51 -26.22 9.31
N TRP A 110 -8.54 -25.38 9.43
CA TRP A 110 -8.91 -24.50 8.33
C TRP A 110 -7.74 -23.59 7.92
N PRO A 111 -7.51 -23.40 6.62
CA PRO A 111 -6.53 -22.43 6.14
C PRO A 111 -6.84 -21.02 6.68
N LEU A 112 -5.78 -20.25 6.96
CA LEU A 112 -5.91 -18.83 7.27
C LEU A 112 -6.63 -18.11 6.12
N GLY A 113 -7.53 -17.19 6.44
CA GLY A 113 -8.34 -16.46 5.46
C GLY A 113 -9.59 -17.22 4.98
N THR A 114 -9.90 -18.39 5.55
CA THR A 114 -11.17 -19.09 5.26
C THR A 114 -12.34 -18.32 5.86
N SER A 115 -13.40 -18.04 5.10
CA SER A 115 -14.62 -17.42 5.64
C SER A 115 -15.34 -18.36 6.62
N ILE A 116 -15.60 -17.90 7.84
CA ILE A 116 -16.24 -18.71 8.90
C ILE A 116 -17.59 -18.15 9.36
N ALA A 117 -17.82 -16.84 9.20
CA ALA A 117 -19.03 -16.19 9.68
C ALA A 117 -19.30 -14.86 8.94
N VAL A 118 -20.52 -14.35 9.10
CA VAL A 118 -20.88 -12.95 8.79
C VAL A 118 -21.26 -12.26 10.09
N LEU A 119 -20.59 -11.15 10.40
CA LEU A 119 -20.85 -10.28 11.54
C LEU A 119 -21.66 -9.06 11.07
N GLU A 120 -22.81 -8.85 11.70
CA GLU A 120 -23.68 -7.69 11.43
C GLU A 120 -23.94 -6.93 12.73
N ILE A 121 -23.47 -5.68 12.80
CA ILE A 121 -23.67 -4.77 13.94
C ILE A 121 -24.45 -3.54 13.45
N PRO A 122 -25.80 -3.53 13.58
CA PRO A 122 -26.63 -2.46 13.02
C PRO A 122 -26.32 -1.06 13.59
N ALA A 123 -25.97 -0.98 14.87
CA ALA A 123 -25.62 0.29 15.53
C ALA A 123 -24.42 0.99 14.87
N LEU A 124 -23.54 0.23 14.20
CA LEU A 124 -22.36 0.74 13.51
C LEU A 124 -22.51 0.73 11.98
N ASP A 125 -23.62 0.25 11.41
CA ASP A 125 -23.73 -0.02 9.97
C ASP A 125 -22.58 -0.94 9.48
N LEU A 126 -22.25 -1.96 10.28
CA LEU A 126 -21.19 -2.91 10.01
C LEU A 126 -21.77 -4.22 9.51
N HIS A 127 -21.29 -4.67 8.36
CA HIS A 127 -21.63 -5.95 7.76
C HIS A 127 -20.36 -6.53 7.12
N GLU A 128 -19.73 -7.48 7.79
CA GLU A 128 -18.39 -7.98 7.47
C GLU A 128 -18.34 -9.50 7.56
N VAL A 129 -17.69 -10.14 6.59
CA VAL A 129 -17.29 -11.53 6.64
C VAL A 129 -16.10 -11.67 7.58
N VAL A 130 -16.21 -12.63 8.50
CA VAL A 130 -15.16 -13.00 9.44
C VAL A 130 -14.36 -14.16 8.86
N PHE A 131 -13.05 -14.00 8.84
CA PHE A 131 -12.11 -15.01 8.36
C PHE A 131 -11.50 -15.82 9.50
N GLU A 132 -11.02 -17.02 9.22
CA GLU A 132 -10.24 -17.81 10.17
C GLU A 132 -8.81 -17.23 10.27
N GLY A 133 -8.37 -16.93 11.49
CA GLY A 133 -7.04 -16.42 11.79
C GLY A 133 -6.99 -14.91 12.04
N THR A 134 -5.98 -14.48 12.80
CA THR A 134 -5.84 -13.08 13.26
C THR A 134 -4.47 -12.50 12.92
N THR A 135 -3.80 -13.03 11.90
CA THR A 135 -2.53 -12.46 11.40
C THR A 135 -2.78 -11.11 10.73
N SER A 136 -1.75 -10.26 10.70
CA SER A 136 -1.84 -8.95 10.06
C SER A 136 -2.28 -9.04 8.59
N GLY A 137 -1.88 -10.10 7.87
CA GLY A 137 -2.30 -10.37 6.50
C GLY A 137 -3.79 -10.72 6.37
N VAL A 138 -4.31 -11.62 7.21
CA VAL A 138 -5.76 -11.95 7.20
C VAL A 138 -6.60 -10.71 7.53
N LEU A 139 -6.16 -9.91 8.50
CA LEU A 139 -6.89 -8.72 8.92
C LEU A 139 -6.86 -7.56 7.91
N GLN A 140 -6.14 -7.67 6.79
CA GLN A 140 -6.25 -6.74 5.66
C GLN A 140 -7.53 -6.96 4.83
N ASP A 141 -8.06 -8.18 4.84
CA ASP A 141 -9.25 -8.54 4.07
C ASP A 141 -10.54 -8.38 4.90
N GLY A 142 -10.44 -8.35 6.23
CA GLY A 142 -11.55 -8.08 7.15
C GLY A 142 -11.34 -8.62 8.56
N PRO A 143 -12.39 -8.66 9.40
CA PRO A 143 -12.30 -9.22 10.75
C PRO A 143 -11.88 -10.70 10.73
N GLY A 144 -11.09 -11.11 11.73
CA GLY A 144 -10.54 -12.45 11.84
C GLY A 144 -10.90 -13.12 13.18
N HIS A 145 -11.21 -14.40 13.15
CA HIS A 145 -11.48 -15.21 14.33
C HIS A 145 -10.19 -15.83 14.87
N ARG A 146 -10.05 -15.75 16.19
CA ARG A 146 -8.90 -16.27 16.90
C ARG A 146 -9.04 -17.79 17.04
N ARG A 147 -8.17 -18.53 16.36
CA ARG A 147 -8.32 -19.98 16.09
C ARG A 147 -8.33 -20.89 17.32
N ASP A 148 -7.74 -20.45 18.43
CA ASP A 148 -7.77 -21.16 19.73
C ASP A 148 -9.10 -20.99 20.50
N THR A 149 -10.02 -20.19 19.99
CA THR A 149 -11.33 -19.92 20.60
C THR A 149 -12.46 -20.71 19.94
N VAL A 150 -13.64 -20.73 20.55
CA VAL A 150 -14.81 -21.40 19.97
C VAL A 150 -15.38 -20.55 18.83
N LEU A 151 -16.06 -21.16 17.86
CA LEU A 151 -16.73 -20.35 16.83
C LEU A 151 -17.89 -19.56 17.43
N PRO A 152 -18.28 -18.42 16.83
CA PRO A 152 -19.45 -17.67 17.27
C PRO A 152 -20.72 -18.55 17.29
N GLY A 153 -21.50 -18.43 18.36
CA GLY A 153 -22.69 -19.22 18.64
C GLY A 153 -22.45 -20.48 19.49
N GLN A 154 -21.20 -20.88 19.68
CA GLN A 154 -20.85 -22.06 20.46
C GLN A 154 -20.73 -21.76 21.96
N GLU A 155 -20.90 -22.80 22.78
CA GLU A 155 -20.66 -22.73 24.23
C GLU A 155 -19.19 -22.37 24.53
N GLY A 156 -18.97 -21.27 25.26
CA GLY A 156 -17.65 -20.72 25.57
C GLY A 156 -17.44 -19.30 25.00
N THR A 157 -16.19 -18.83 25.04
CA THR A 157 -15.82 -17.50 24.54
C THR A 157 -15.22 -17.59 23.14
N SER A 158 -15.84 -16.92 22.17
CA SER A 158 -15.29 -16.65 20.85
C SER A 158 -14.59 -15.29 20.83
N VAL A 159 -13.50 -15.18 20.09
CA VAL A 159 -12.78 -13.90 19.93
C VAL A 159 -12.65 -13.56 18.45
N ILE A 160 -13.12 -12.38 18.09
CA ILE A 160 -12.93 -11.81 16.75
C ILE A 160 -12.09 -10.55 16.89
N MET A 161 -11.06 -10.45 16.07
CA MET A 161 -10.16 -9.32 15.99
C MET A 161 -10.37 -8.55 14.68
N GLY A 162 -10.15 -7.25 14.69
CA GLY A 162 -10.25 -6.44 13.50
C GLY A 162 -9.46 -5.15 13.62
N ARG A 163 -9.03 -4.63 12.47
CA ARG A 163 -8.28 -3.36 12.40
C ARG A 163 -9.11 -2.18 12.87
N GLN A 164 -8.46 -1.27 13.60
CA GLN A 164 -9.02 0.02 13.99
C GLN A 164 -9.01 1.00 12.81
N ALA A 165 -7.95 0.98 12.00
CA ALA A 165 -7.78 1.86 10.84
C ALA A 165 -7.19 1.10 9.65
N THR A 166 -7.18 1.76 8.48
CA THR A 166 -6.68 1.19 7.21
C THR A 166 -7.39 -0.10 6.80
N TYR A 167 -7.30 -0.50 5.51
CA TYR A 167 -7.91 -1.75 5.05
C TYR A 167 -9.38 -1.92 5.53
N GLY A 168 -10.21 -0.92 5.23
CA GLY A 168 -11.59 -0.82 5.73
C GLY A 168 -11.74 -0.34 7.17
N GLY A 169 -10.83 -0.71 8.08
CA GLY A 169 -10.88 -0.36 9.50
C GLY A 169 -12.21 -0.75 10.16
N PRO A 170 -12.68 -2.00 10.00
CA PRO A 170 -14.05 -2.39 10.35
C PRO A 170 -14.36 -2.11 11.82
N PHE A 171 -13.36 -2.22 12.71
CA PHE A 171 -13.57 -2.07 14.15
C PHE A 171 -13.21 -0.69 14.69
N GLY A 172 -12.93 0.30 13.82
CA GLY A 172 -12.57 1.66 14.21
C GLY A 172 -13.63 2.44 15.00
N ARG A 173 -14.85 1.91 15.12
CA ARG A 173 -15.98 2.52 15.85
C ARG A 173 -16.56 1.61 16.95
N LEU A 174 -15.87 0.55 17.34
CA LEU A 174 -16.35 -0.35 18.39
C LEU A 174 -16.55 0.34 19.75
N ASP A 175 -15.84 1.43 20.00
CA ASP A 175 -15.96 2.23 21.22
C ASP A 175 -17.31 2.97 21.35
N LEU A 176 -18.07 3.08 20.25
CA LEU A 176 -19.39 3.70 20.25
C LEU A 176 -20.51 2.75 20.73
N LEU A 177 -20.22 1.44 20.83
CA LEU A 177 -21.20 0.45 21.25
C LEU A 177 -21.61 0.62 22.70
N GLN A 178 -22.89 0.46 22.96
CA GLN A 178 -23.48 0.61 24.29
C GLN A 178 -23.96 -0.74 24.85
N PRO A 179 -23.88 -0.96 26.18
CA PRO A 179 -24.47 -2.14 26.80
C PRO A 179 -25.95 -2.32 26.44
N GLY A 180 -26.32 -3.55 26.09
CA GLY A 180 -27.65 -3.95 25.65
C GLY A 180 -27.87 -3.84 24.14
N GLU A 181 -26.94 -3.26 23.37
CA GLU A 181 -27.08 -3.21 21.91
C GLU A 181 -26.99 -4.61 21.28
N PRO A 182 -27.98 -4.99 20.46
CA PRO A 182 -27.99 -6.28 19.81
C PRO A 182 -27.16 -6.28 18.52
N PHE A 183 -26.54 -7.40 18.23
CA PHE A 183 -25.92 -7.68 16.94
C PHE A 183 -25.98 -9.18 16.64
N THR A 184 -25.72 -9.55 15.39
CA THR A 184 -25.87 -10.93 14.92
C THR A 184 -24.58 -11.44 14.32
N VAL A 185 -24.28 -12.72 14.57
CA VAL A 185 -23.24 -13.45 13.86
C VAL A 185 -23.84 -14.69 13.22
N THR A 186 -23.73 -14.80 11.90
CA THR A 186 -24.23 -15.94 11.14
C THR A 186 -23.07 -16.87 10.80
N THR A 187 -23.11 -18.10 11.29
CA THR A 187 -22.09 -19.14 11.04
C THR A 187 -22.70 -20.31 10.28
N GLY A 188 -21.89 -21.33 9.96
CA GLY A 188 -22.38 -22.59 9.42
C GLY A 188 -23.40 -23.33 10.32
N GLN A 189 -23.51 -22.93 11.59
CA GLN A 189 -24.45 -23.52 12.56
C GLN A 189 -25.74 -22.68 12.73
N GLY A 190 -25.87 -21.56 12.02
CA GLY A 190 -27.05 -20.69 12.08
C GLY A 190 -26.72 -19.25 12.48
N ALA A 191 -27.76 -18.46 12.68
CA ALA A 191 -27.65 -17.08 13.14
C ALA A 191 -27.72 -17.01 14.67
N HIS A 192 -26.78 -16.28 15.27
CA HIS A 192 -26.61 -16.15 16.71
C HIS A 192 -26.72 -14.70 17.12
N THR A 193 -27.58 -14.40 18.10
CA THR A 193 -27.80 -13.03 18.56
C THR A 193 -27.03 -12.77 19.84
N TYR A 194 -26.31 -11.65 19.86
CA TYR A 194 -25.49 -11.20 20.97
C TYR A 194 -25.96 -9.84 21.47
N HIS A 195 -25.87 -9.62 22.78
CA HIS A 195 -26.04 -8.29 23.38
C HIS A 195 -24.72 -7.80 23.96
N VAL A 196 -24.34 -6.58 23.63
CA VAL A 196 -23.14 -5.95 24.21
C VAL A 196 -23.29 -5.86 25.72
N THR A 197 -22.28 -6.32 26.46
CA THR A 197 -22.22 -6.21 27.93
C THR A 197 -21.39 -5.01 28.36
N GLY A 198 -20.36 -4.66 27.59
CA GLY A 198 -19.56 -3.46 27.83
C GLY A 198 -18.32 -3.38 26.96
N VAL A 199 -17.74 -2.18 26.96
CA VAL A 199 -16.46 -1.87 26.34
C VAL A 199 -15.39 -1.82 27.44
N ARG A 200 -14.26 -2.46 27.18
CA ARG A 200 -13.12 -2.58 28.10
C ARG A 200 -11.82 -2.23 27.42
N ARG A 201 -10.87 -1.75 28.21
CA ARG A 201 -9.49 -1.42 27.84
C ARG A 201 -8.51 -2.24 28.66
N GLU A 202 -7.23 -2.05 28.36
CA GLU A 202 -6.18 -2.68 29.15
C GLU A 202 -6.24 -2.23 30.62
N GLY A 203 -6.20 -3.20 31.54
CA GLY A 203 -6.31 -2.96 32.99
C GLY A 203 -7.73 -3.05 33.55
N ASP A 204 -8.76 -3.06 32.71
CA ASP A 204 -10.14 -3.27 33.16
C ASP A 204 -10.36 -4.70 33.68
N PRO A 205 -11.28 -4.89 34.64
CA PRO A 205 -11.58 -6.22 35.18
C PRO A 205 -12.04 -7.17 34.07
N GLN A 206 -11.57 -8.42 34.15
CA GLN A 206 -12.04 -9.46 33.26
C GLN A 206 -13.51 -9.79 33.58
N PRO A 207 -14.34 -10.10 32.59
CA PRO A 207 -15.72 -10.43 32.86
C PRO A 207 -15.82 -11.77 33.60
N ALA A 208 -16.95 -11.97 34.28
CA ALA A 208 -17.17 -13.18 35.07
C ALA A 208 -16.98 -14.45 34.22
N PRO A 209 -16.51 -15.56 34.82
CA PRO A 209 -16.49 -16.87 34.17
C PRO A 209 -17.88 -17.24 33.66
N LEU A 210 -17.93 -17.90 32.50
CA LEU A 210 -19.18 -18.39 31.93
C LEU A 210 -19.71 -19.58 32.74
N ALA A 211 -21.03 -19.65 32.88
CA ALA A 211 -21.69 -20.86 33.34
C ALA A 211 -21.75 -21.91 32.21
N ASP A 212 -22.03 -23.17 32.58
CA ASP A 212 -22.19 -24.24 31.61
C ASP A 212 -23.35 -23.93 30.65
N GLY A 213 -23.13 -24.08 29.35
CA GLY A 213 -24.12 -23.78 28.31
C GLY A 213 -24.21 -22.31 27.90
N GLU A 214 -23.39 -21.41 28.47
CA GLU A 214 -23.34 -20.00 28.07
C GLU A 214 -22.30 -19.74 26.97
N GLY A 215 -22.60 -18.77 26.11
CA GLY A 215 -21.71 -18.26 25.08
C GLY A 215 -21.35 -16.79 25.29
N ARG A 216 -20.14 -16.41 24.91
CA ARG A 216 -19.69 -15.00 24.86
C ARG A 216 -18.91 -14.75 23.58
N LEU A 217 -19.00 -13.53 23.07
CA LEU A 217 -18.17 -13.05 21.99
C LEU A 217 -17.41 -11.81 22.46
N THR A 218 -16.10 -11.80 22.24
CA THR A 218 -15.25 -10.63 22.49
C THR A 218 -14.74 -10.11 21.15
N LEU A 219 -15.14 -8.90 20.79
CA LEU A 219 -14.57 -8.16 19.66
C LEU A 219 -13.34 -7.41 20.15
N VAL A 220 -12.23 -7.45 19.40
CA VAL A 220 -10.94 -6.89 19.81
C VAL A 220 -10.39 -6.02 18.70
N THR A 221 -9.95 -4.82 19.05
CA THR A 221 -9.29 -3.90 18.12
C THR A 221 -8.23 -3.06 18.83
N ALA A 222 -7.44 -2.31 18.08
CA ALA A 222 -6.52 -1.36 18.66
C ALA A 222 -7.30 -0.19 19.27
N GLY A 223 -6.78 0.40 20.33
CA GLY A 223 -7.34 1.61 20.89
C GLY A 223 -6.33 2.75 20.94
N GLY A 224 -6.84 3.95 21.21
CA GLY A 224 -6.06 5.18 21.17
C GLY A 224 -6.06 5.81 19.78
N ASP A 225 -4.93 6.41 19.39
CA ASP A 225 -4.79 7.06 18.08
C ASP A 225 -4.79 6.03 16.95
N PRO A 226 -5.63 6.15 15.91
CA PRO A 226 -5.76 5.14 14.85
C PRO A 226 -4.46 4.77 14.12
N PHE A 227 -3.47 5.67 14.07
CA PHE A 227 -2.18 5.41 13.41
C PHE A 227 -1.02 5.23 14.40
N ARG A 228 -1.30 5.37 15.70
CA ARG A 228 -0.35 5.15 16.79
C ARG A 228 -1.07 4.61 18.04
N PRO A 229 -1.73 3.44 17.94
CA PRO A 229 -2.39 2.82 19.08
C PRO A 229 -1.42 2.52 20.21
N ASP A 230 -1.94 2.65 21.41
CA ASP A 230 -1.23 2.49 22.67
C ASP A 230 -1.92 1.52 23.65
N ASP A 231 -3.15 1.10 23.36
CA ASP A 231 -3.86 0.07 24.11
C ASP A 231 -4.67 -0.87 23.18
N VAL A 232 -5.36 -1.84 23.80
CA VAL A 232 -6.27 -2.76 23.11
C VAL A 232 -7.68 -2.56 23.65
N LEU A 233 -8.62 -2.24 22.75
CA LEU A 233 -10.04 -2.11 23.04
C LEU A 233 -10.74 -3.45 22.83
N ARG A 234 -11.60 -3.82 23.79
CA ARG A 234 -12.39 -5.05 23.77
C ARG A 234 -13.85 -4.73 23.99
N VAL A 235 -14.74 -5.30 23.19
CA VAL A 235 -16.18 -5.25 23.41
C VAL A 235 -16.64 -6.66 23.70
N ASP A 236 -17.15 -6.88 24.91
CA ASP A 236 -17.72 -8.18 25.28
C ASP A 236 -19.21 -8.18 25.07
N ALA A 237 -19.72 -9.30 24.57
CA ALA A 237 -21.13 -9.50 24.32
C ALA A 237 -21.56 -10.90 24.78
N GLU A 238 -22.71 -10.98 25.44
CA GLU A 238 -23.31 -12.23 25.87
C GLU A 238 -24.16 -12.82 24.73
N LEU A 239 -24.12 -14.14 24.58
CA LEU A 239 -24.97 -14.86 23.65
C LEU A 239 -26.39 -14.94 24.23
N VAL A 240 -27.38 -14.48 23.46
CA VAL A 240 -28.80 -14.45 23.87
C VAL A 240 -29.59 -15.59 23.23
N SER A 241 -29.16 -16.07 22.05
CA SER A 241 -29.72 -17.26 21.43
C SER A 241 -29.21 -18.55 22.10
N ASP A 242 -29.86 -19.68 21.81
CA ASP A 242 -29.44 -20.97 22.33
C ASP A 242 -28.00 -21.30 21.88
N ALA A 243 -27.13 -21.61 22.84
CA ALA A 243 -25.76 -21.98 22.56
C ALA A 243 -25.70 -23.34 21.86
N VAL A 244 -24.82 -23.45 20.87
CA VAL A 244 -24.58 -24.69 20.15
C VAL A 244 -23.45 -25.48 20.82
N PRO A 245 -23.55 -26.81 20.95
CA PRO A 245 -22.47 -27.61 21.50
C PRO A 245 -21.16 -27.42 20.73
N THR A 246 -20.09 -27.19 21.48
CA THR A 246 -18.74 -26.96 20.93
C THR A 246 -18.11 -28.29 20.51
N PRO A 247 -17.69 -28.45 19.23
CA PRO A 247 -16.94 -29.63 18.78
C PRO A 247 -15.58 -29.78 19.47
N SER A 248 -14.87 -30.87 19.15
CA SER A 248 -13.51 -31.07 19.65
C SER A 248 -12.59 -29.91 19.26
N ARG A 249 -11.78 -29.44 20.23
CA ARG A 249 -10.82 -28.34 20.04
C ARG A 249 -9.39 -28.80 20.29
N PRO A 250 -8.72 -29.36 19.27
CA PRO A 250 -7.32 -29.76 19.39
C PRO A 250 -6.38 -28.57 19.46
N PHE A 251 -6.69 -27.44 18.81
CA PHE A 251 -5.85 -26.24 18.78
C PHE A 251 -6.16 -25.36 19.99
N ARG A 252 -5.15 -25.12 20.82
CA ARG A 252 -5.30 -24.40 22.10
C ARG A 252 -4.49 -23.13 22.12
N SER A 253 -4.69 -22.33 23.16
CA SER A 253 -3.97 -21.07 23.35
C SER A 253 -2.45 -21.21 23.43
N ALA A 254 -1.94 -22.40 23.81
CA ALA A 254 -0.51 -22.69 23.83
C ALA A 254 0.08 -22.93 22.42
N ASP A 255 -0.78 -23.24 21.45
CA ASP A 255 -0.39 -23.50 20.05
C ASP A 255 -0.50 -22.24 19.18
N LEU A 256 -1.10 -21.16 19.71
CA LEU A 256 -1.32 -19.91 18.97
C LEU A 256 0.00 -19.17 18.71
N PRO A 257 0.40 -18.97 17.45
CA PRO A 257 1.55 -18.15 17.07
C PRO A 257 1.49 -16.72 17.61
N GLU A 258 2.64 -16.10 17.83
CA GLU A 258 2.73 -14.72 18.32
C GLU A 258 2.08 -13.72 17.34
N GLU A 259 2.25 -13.91 16.04
CA GLU A 259 1.66 -13.08 14.96
C GLU A 259 0.13 -13.01 14.96
N GLU A 260 -0.55 -13.95 15.63
CA GLU A 260 -2.01 -13.94 15.78
C GLU A 260 -2.48 -13.31 17.09
N GLN A 261 -1.56 -12.98 18.00
CA GLN A 261 -1.90 -12.26 19.22
C GLN A 261 -2.22 -10.80 18.90
N ALA A 262 -3.06 -10.18 19.74
CA ALA A 262 -3.43 -8.78 19.57
C ALA A 262 -2.19 -7.88 19.58
N MET A 263 -2.15 -6.91 18.67
CA MET A 263 -1.07 -5.93 18.51
C MET A 263 0.28 -6.50 18.07
N GLN A 264 0.30 -7.70 17.46
CA GLN A 264 1.51 -8.29 16.89
C GLN A 264 1.53 -8.16 15.37
N GLY A 265 2.74 -7.97 14.81
CA GLY A 265 2.96 -8.05 13.36
C GLY A 265 3.46 -9.42 12.95
N ASP A 266 3.52 -9.70 11.65
CA ASP A 266 4.04 -10.96 11.12
C ASP A 266 5.45 -10.74 10.51
N PRO A 267 6.52 -11.19 11.18
CA PRO A 267 7.89 -11.02 10.70
C PRO A 267 8.21 -11.78 9.41
N SER A 268 7.42 -12.78 9.03
CA SER A 268 7.61 -13.55 7.80
C SER A 268 7.43 -12.66 6.55
N GLY A 269 6.67 -11.56 6.68
CA GLY A 269 6.45 -10.57 5.64
C GLY A 269 7.72 -9.92 5.07
N TRP A 270 8.85 -9.94 5.79
CA TRP A 270 10.12 -9.36 5.34
C TRP A 270 10.61 -9.96 4.02
N VAL A 271 10.36 -11.25 3.80
CA VAL A 271 10.75 -11.91 2.54
C VAL A 271 9.97 -11.32 1.37
N ALA A 272 8.66 -11.16 1.51
CA ALA A 272 7.81 -10.56 0.48
C ALA A 272 8.20 -9.09 0.23
N VAL A 273 8.44 -8.31 1.29
CA VAL A 273 8.91 -6.91 1.18
C VAL A 273 10.20 -6.83 0.38
N MET A 274 11.19 -7.68 0.67
CA MET A 274 12.46 -7.70 -0.05
C MET A 274 12.27 -8.04 -1.53
N LEU A 275 11.45 -9.05 -1.84
CA LEU A 275 11.16 -9.46 -3.21
C LEU A 275 10.45 -8.35 -4.00
N TRP A 276 9.41 -7.75 -3.43
CA TRP A 276 8.68 -6.65 -4.08
C TRP A 276 9.54 -5.39 -4.21
N ALA A 277 10.41 -5.10 -3.24
CA ALA A 277 11.35 -3.98 -3.32
C ALA A 277 12.37 -4.20 -4.45
N GLN A 278 12.92 -5.42 -4.57
CA GLN A 278 13.82 -5.79 -5.67
C GLN A 278 13.11 -5.72 -7.03
N ALA A 279 11.90 -6.26 -7.14
CA ALA A 279 11.10 -6.19 -8.36
C ALA A 279 10.82 -4.74 -8.77
N THR A 280 10.46 -3.89 -7.80
CA THR A 280 10.24 -2.46 -7.99
C THR A 280 11.52 -1.77 -8.47
N ALA A 281 12.67 -2.08 -7.86
CA ALA A 281 13.96 -1.53 -8.27
C ALA A 281 14.34 -1.93 -9.70
N PHE A 282 14.19 -3.21 -10.06
CA PHE A 282 14.47 -3.69 -11.42
C PHE A 282 13.51 -3.09 -12.45
N ALA A 283 12.22 -2.98 -12.13
CA ALA A 283 11.24 -2.32 -12.98
C ALA A 283 11.59 -0.84 -13.17
N ALA A 284 11.99 -0.13 -12.12
CA ALA A 284 12.40 1.27 -12.20
C ALA A 284 13.64 1.46 -13.08
N LEU A 285 14.65 0.57 -12.95
CA LEU A 285 15.82 0.55 -13.83
C LEU A 285 15.44 0.25 -15.29
N GLY A 286 14.54 -0.70 -15.51
CA GLY A 286 14.03 -1.05 -16.84
C GLY A 286 13.27 0.11 -17.50
N VAL A 287 12.41 0.79 -16.74
CA VAL A 287 11.70 2.00 -17.20
C VAL A 287 12.70 3.11 -17.52
N ALA A 288 13.68 3.36 -16.64
CA ALA A 288 14.73 4.36 -16.88
C ALA A 288 15.53 4.05 -18.15
N TRP A 289 15.94 2.80 -18.36
CA TRP A 289 16.59 2.36 -19.58
C TRP A 289 15.71 2.55 -20.82
N ALA A 290 14.42 2.21 -20.74
CA ALA A 290 13.46 2.42 -21.81
C ALA A 290 13.26 3.92 -22.14
N THR A 291 13.29 4.81 -21.15
CA THR A 291 13.21 6.26 -21.42
C THR A 291 14.38 6.76 -22.27
N VAL A 292 15.57 6.18 -22.10
CA VAL A 292 16.76 6.50 -22.87
C VAL A 292 16.71 5.86 -24.27
N ARG A 293 16.15 4.66 -24.38
CA ARG A 293 16.22 3.86 -25.62
C ARG A 293 15.07 4.09 -26.60
N TRP A 294 13.86 4.32 -26.10
CA TRP A 294 12.61 4.34 -26.88
C TRP A 294 11.84 5.66 -26.79
N GLY A 295 12.24 6.56 -25.90
CA GLY A 295 11.58 7.85 -25.69
C GLY A 295 10.75 7.89 -24.40
N LYS A 296 10.64 9.09 -23.82
CA LYS A 296 10.01 9.30 -22.50
C LYS A 296 8.52 8.93 -22.49
N ALA A 297 7.78 9.30 -23.54
CA ALA A 297 6.33 9.09 -23.57
C ALA A 297 5.98 7.59 -23.52
N GLN A 298 6.60 6.79 -24.39
CA GLN A 298 6.37 5.36 -24.51
C GLN A 298 6.77 4.61 -23.22
N ALA A 299 7.93 4.97 -22.66
CA ALA A 299 8.44 4.35 -21.45
C ALA A 299 7.53 4.63 -20.24
N TRP A 300 6.99 5.84 -20.09
CA TRP A 300 6.09 6.17 -18.99
C TRP A 300 4.68 5.57 -19.17
N THR A 301 4.17 5.41 -20.40
CA THR A 301 2.87 4.74 -20.63
C THR A 301 2.85 3.30 -20.07
N ILE A 302 3.97 2.57 -20.17
CA ILE A 302 4.10 1.21 -19.62
C ILE A 302 4.62 1.25 -18.18
N GLY A 303 5.53 2.17 -17.87
CA GLY A 303 6.18 2.27 -16.57
C GLY A 303 5.25 2.67 -15.44
N VAL A 304 4.29 3.58 -15.68
CA VAL A 304 3.33 4.00 -14.64
C VAL A 304 2.49 2.82 -14.11
N PRO A 305 1.75 2.05 -14.93
CA PRO A 305 0.95 0.94 -14.41
C PRO A 305 1.80 -0.16 -13.79
N LEU A 306 2.99 -0.44 -14.36
CA LEU A 306 3.90 -1.45 -13.81
C LEU A 306 4.42 -1.06 -12.43
N LEU A 307 4.96 0.16 -12.29
CA LEU A 307 5.49 0.66 -11.01
C LEU A 307 4.38 0.90 -10.00
N GLY A 308 3.19 1.31 -10.45
CA GLY A 308 2.00 1.43 -9.62
C GLY A 308 1.62 0.09 -9.00
N GLY A 309 1.43 -0.95 -9.82
CA GLY A 309 1.08 -2.30 -9.32
C GLY A 309 2.15 -2.89 -8.39
N LEU A 310 3.44 -2.71 -8.72
CA LEU A 310 4.53 -3.15 -7.84
C LEU A 310 4.59 -2.36 -6.53
N GLY A 311 4.28 -1.06 -6.57
CA GLY A 311 4.20 -0.21 -5.39
C GLY A 311 3.06 -0.63 -4.45
N ILE A 312 1.90 -0.97 -5.00
CA ILE A 312 0.76 -1.53 -4.26
C ILE A 312 1.17 -2.84 -3.57
N ALA A 313 1.73 -3.78 -4.31
CA ALA A 313 2.15 -5.08 -3.77
C ALA A 313 3.24 -4.94 -2.68
N LEU A 314 4.19 -4.03 -2.87
CA LEU A 314 5.20 -3.71 -1.86
C LEU A 314 4.57 -3.11 -0.60
N ALA A 315 3.58 -2.24 -0.77
CA ALA A 315 2.90 -1.59 0.34
C ALA A 315 2.08 -2.60 1.16
N ASP A 316 1.32 -3.49 0.53
CA ASP A 316 0.56 -4.54 1.21
C ASP A 316 1.49 -5.51 1.96
N ALA A 317 2.61 -5.91 1.34
CA ALA A 317 3.63 -6.71 1.99
C ALA A 317 4.27 -6.00 3.20
N THR A 318 4.40 -4.68 3.14
CA THR A 318 4.92 -3.87 4.26
C THR A 318 3.89 -3.76 5.38
N ALA A 319 2.59 -3.68 5.05
CA ALA A 319 1.52 -3.60 6.03
C ALA A 319 1.40 -4.87 6.89
N VAL A 320 1.76 -6.04 6.36
CA VAL A 320 1.83 -7.31 7.12
C VAL A 320 2.82 -7.22 8.31
N LEU A 321 3.86 -6.38 8.20
CA LEU A 321 4.83 -6.17 9.27
C LEU A 321 4.28 -5.28 10.41
N LEU A 322 3.21 -4.52 10.15
CA LEU A 322 2.58 -3.68 11.16
C LEU A 322 1.74 -4.53 12.12
N PRO A 323 1.52 -4.05 13.36
CA PRO A 323 0.56 -4.63 14.29
C PRO A 323 -0.78 -4.94 13.60
N ASN A 324 -1.26 -6.17 13.80
CA ASN A 324 -2.43 -6.72 13.12
C ASN A 324 -3.73 -5.93 13.33
N LEU A 325 -3.86 -5.16 14.42
CA LEU A 325 -5.04 -4.36 14.72
C LEU A 325 -4.95 -2.89 14.28
N MET A 326 -3.82 -2.45 13.72
CA MET A 326 -3.63 -1.08 13.21
C MET A 326 -4.36 -0.83 11.90
#